data_AF-A0A9D5IYS4-F1
#
_entry.id   AF-A0A9D5IYS4-F1
#
_cell.length_a   1.000
_cell.length_b   1.000
_cell.length_c   1.000
_cell.angle_alpha   90.00
_cell.angle_beta   90.00
_cell.angle_gamma   90.00
#
_symmetry.space_group_name_H-M   'P 1'
#
loop_
_entity.id
_entity.type
_entity.pdbx_description
1 polymer ?
#
loop_
_entity_poly.entity_id
_entity_poly.type
_entity_poly.pdbx_seq_one_letter_code
_entity_poly.pdbx_strand_id
1 'polypeptide(L)'
;MTRKHQCDVMTGDVFGGFRTVELLGSGFVGSVWKAVQVSLGREVALRVWSPHDIQDQKHVDQFIQELKASVILIDERGEPRLADFGQALLIMGAILSAPLVKLFSVRLPLEPIHILWVNLSDSVFLTLPLMMELKEKGLLHTPPRDPDEKIANRLFFERVGLVSVMMALTGFATYYYFGSPAIAGELNAHLLTQAQTAAFVSIQLLHIGFLATARSIEKSVFTLNPFSNRWVLLGVGLTVACQFMIVYVPFLQKLFRTAAFPLEWWPIVAMGFFPGLIAVEIEKWIRRRRAE
;
A
#
# COMPACT_ATOMS: atom_id res chain seq x y z
N MET A 1 -41.90 -0.90 -16.62
CA MET A 1 -41.35 -0.30 -17.85
C MET A 1 -40.30 0.73 -17.48
N THR A 2 -39.08 0.28 -17.23
CA THR A 2 -37.93 1.11 -16.83
C THR A 2 -37.20 1.58 -18.09
N ARG A 3 -37.39 2.84 -18.48
CA ARG A 3 -36.56 3.48 -19.53
C ARG A 3 -35.12 3.53 -19.01
N LYS A 4 -34.26 2.65 -19.51
CA LYS A 4 -32.81 2.77 -19.38
C LYS A 4 -32.42 4.13 -19.97
N HIS A 5 -31.88 5.02 -19.14
CA HIS A 5 -31.26 6.26 -19.61
C HIS A 5 -29.98 5.89 -20.36
N GLN A 6 -30.12 5.75 -21.67
CA GLN A 6 -29.07 5.38 -22.59
C GLN A 6 -28.34 6.67 -22.97
N CYS A 7 -27.06 6.80 -22.62
CA CYS A 7 -26.19 7.83 -23.18
C CYS A 7 -26.28 7.79 -24.72
N ASP A 8 -26.32 8.95 -25.36
CA ASP A 8 -26.38 9.15 -26.82
C ASP A 8 -25.07 8.74 -27.56
N VAL A 9 -24.28 7.86 -26.93
CA VAL A 9 -23.00 7.37 -27.45
C VAL A 9 -23.27 6.11 -28.26
N MET A 10 -22.78 6.07 -29.49
CA MET A 10 -22.93 4.92 -30.38
C MET A 10 -21.60 4.21 -30.57
N THR A 11 -21.66 2.92 -30.91
CA THR A 11 -20.47 2.15 -31.31
C THR A 11 -19.84 2.77 -32.56
N GLY A 12 -18.54 3.11 -32.49
CA GLY A 12 -17.78 3.69 -33.59
C GLY A 12 -17.55 5.19 -33.48
N ASP A 13 -18.20 5.88 -32.53
CA ASP A 13 -17.98 7.30 -32.29
C ASP A 13 -16.56 7.59 -31.80
N VAL A 14 -16.00 8.71 -32.27
CA VAL A 14 -14.67 9.16 -31.86
C VAL A 14 -14.79 10.41 -30.99
N PHE A 15 -14.50 10.27 -29.70
CA PHE A 15 -14.50 11.36 -28.73
C PHE A 15 -13.09 11.60 -28.20
N GLY A 16 -12.57 12.82 -28.35
CA GLY A 16 -11.29 13.23 -27.73
C GLY A 16 -10.10 12.32 -28.05
N GLY A 17 -10.08 11.65 -29.22
CA GLY A 17 -9.03 10.70 -29.61
C GLY A 17 -9.27 9.24 -29.20
N PHE A 18 -10.48 8.89 -28.74
CA PHE A 18 -10.89 7.53 -28.40
C PHE A 18 -12.07 7.09 -29.27
N ARG A 19 -11.97 5.90 -29.88
CA ARG A 19 -13.04 5.29 -30.69
C ARG A 19 -13.81 4.27 -29.86
N THR A 20 -15.10 4.44 -29.65
CA THR A 20 -15.94 3.48 -28.94
C THR A 20 -16.10 2.19 -29.76
N VAL A 21 -16.11 1.04 -29.08
CA VAL A 21 -16.19 -0.30 -29.69
C VAL A 21 -17.42 -1.06 -29.20
N GLU A 22 -17.67 -1.08 -27.89
CA GLU A 22 -18.74 -1.88 -27.32
C GLU A 22 -19.18 -1.31 -25.97
N LEU A 23 -20.46 -1.41 -25.62
CA LEU A 23 -20.95 -1.07 -24.29
C LEU A 23 -20.61 -2.21 -23.32
N LEU A 24 -19.77 -1.95 -22.31
CA LEU A 24 -19.41 -2.93 -21.27
C LEU A 24 -20.43 -2.97 -20.13
N GLY A 25 -21.12 -1.86 -19.87
CA GLY A 25 -22.25 -1.83 -18.92
C GLY A 25 -22.77 -0.42 -18.67
N SER A 26 -23.96 -0.34 -18.06
CA SER A 26 -24.63 0.91 -17.72
C SER A 26 -25.01 0.91 -16.24
N GLY A 27 -24.54 1.91 -15.50
CA GLY A 27 -24.88 2.11 -14.10
C GLY A 27 -25.57 3.45 -13.87
N PHE A 28 -25.81 3.76 -12.59
CA PHE A 28 -26.44 5.00 -12.16
C PHE A 28 -25.57 6.24 -12.47
N VAL A 29 -24.25 6.07 -12.58
CA VAL A 29 -23.27 7.12 -12.85
C VAL A 29 -22.71 6.97 -14.28
N GLY A 30 -23.61 6.87 -15.25
CA GLY A 30 -23.30 6.77 -16.68
C GLY A 30 -22.98 5.36 -17.23
N SER A 31 -22.54 5.35 -18.48
CA SER A 31 -22.26 4.14 -19.26
C SER A 31 -20.76 3.90 -19.43
N VAL A 32 -20.30 2.67 -19.27
CA VAL A 32 -18.90 2.28 -19.47
C VAL A 32 -18.79 1.58 -20.83
N TRP A 33 -17.96 2.14 -21.70
CA TRP A 33 -17.72 1.67 -23.06
C TRP A 33 -16.31 1.11 -23.19
N LYS A 34 -16.14 -0.01 -23.87
CA LYS A 34 -14.86 -0.40 -24.45
C LYS A 34 -14.55 0.58 -25.57
N ALA A 35 -13.37 1.18 -25.55
CA ALA A 35 -12.90 2.11 -26.57
C ALA A 35 -11.44 1.82 -26.94
N VAL A 36 -11.01 2.25 -28.12
CA VAL A 36 -9.61 2.20 -28.56
C VAL A 36 -9.07 3.62 -28.60
N GLN A 37 -7.99 3.86 -27.87
CA GLN A 37 -7.26 5.12 -27.98
C GLN A 37 -6.55 5.18 -29.33
N VAL A 38 -6.94 6.12 -30.18
CA VAL A 38 -6.55 6.18 -31.60
C VAL A 38 -5.04 6.47 -31.76
N SER A 39 -4.44 7.20 -30.82
CA SER A 39 -3.01 7.54 -30.84
C SER A 39 -2.07 6.39 -30.43
N LEU A 40 -2.56 5.45 -29.60
CA LEU A 40 -1.74 4.40 -28.99
C LEU A 40 -2.18 2.97 -29.39
N GLY A 41 -3.29 2.84 -30.12
CA GLY A 41 -3.86 1.53 -30.50
C GLY A 41 -4.28 0.67 -29.31
N ARG A 42 -4.49 1.27 -28.13
CA ARG A 42 -4.71 0.57 -26.87
C ARG A 42 -6.20 0.52 -26.52
N GLU A 43 -6.67 -0.66 -26.13
CA GLU A 43 -8.03 -0.82 -25.59
C GLU A 43 -8.13 -0.22 -24.17
N VAL A 44 -9.18 0.55 -23.93
CA VAL A 44 -9.50 1.24 -22.68
C VAL A 44 -10.99 1.10 -22.36
N ALA A 45 -11.35 1.20 -21.08
CA ALA A 45 -12.73 1.41 -20.66
C ALA A 45 -12.97 2.91 -20.48
N LEU A 46 -13.94 3.46 -21.18
CA LEU A 46 -14.27 4.87 -21.22
C LEU A 46 -15.63 5.05 -20.57
N ARG A 47 -15.67 5.77 -19.44
CA ARG A 47 -16.91 6.05 -18.72
C ARG A 47 -17.49 7.36 -19.25
N VAL A 48 -18.66 7.29 -19.87
CA VAL A 48 -19.35 8.44 -20.46
C VAL A 48 -20.59 8.76 -19.64
N TRP A 49 -20.67 10.01 -19.21
CA TRP A 49 -21.78 10.57 -18.45
C TRP A 49 -22.82 11.16 -19.39
N SER A 50 -24.11 11.06 -19.03
CA SER A 50 -25.14 11.75 -19.78
C SER A 50 -25.12 13.24 -19.43
N PRO A 51 -25.37 14.16 -20.37
CA PRO A 51 -25.48 15.60 -20.09
C PRO A 51 -26.48 15.94 -18.97
N HIS A 52 -27.47 15.07 -18.73
CA HIS A 52 -28.45 15.22 -17.65
C HIS A 52 -27.91 14.84 -16.25
N ASP A 53 -26.90 13.97 -16.16
CA ASP A 53 -26.34 13.52 -14.87
C ASP A 53 -25.53 14.63 -14.16
N ILE A 54 -25.09 15.64 -14.92
CA ILE A 54 -24.27 16.77 -14.43
C ILE A 54 -25.15 17.89 -13.83
N GLN A 55 -26.45 17.90 -14.09
CA GLN A 55 -27.37 18.94 -13.61
C GLN A 55 -27.88 18.73 -12.18
N ASP A 56 -27.79 17.51 -11.64
CA ASP A 56 -28.24 17.22 -10.28
C ASP A 56 -27.09 17.40 -9.28
N GLN A 57 -27.11 18.51 -8.54
CA GLN A 57 -26.12 18.87 -7.53
C GLN A 57 -25.90 17.76 -6.50
N LYS A 58 -26.94 16.98 -6.19
CA LYS A 58 -26.87 15.88 -5.22
C LYS A 58 -25.97 14.75 -5.71
N HIS A 59 -25.99 14.45 -7.02
CA HIS A 59 -25.11 13.44 -7.62
C HIS A 59 -23.65 13.91 -7.69
N VAL A 60 -23.44 15.19 -7.99
CA VAL A 60 -22.09 15.77 -7.98
C VAL A 60 -21.51 15.76 -6.56
N ASP A 61 -22.30 16.10 -5.55
CA ASP A 61 -21.87 16.10 -4.16
C ASP A 61 -21.59 14.68 -3.64
N GLN A 62 -22.42 13.70 -4.01
CA GLN A 62 -22.21 12.30 -3.63
C GLN A 62 -20.98 11.71 -4.33
N PHE A 63 -20.75 12.04 -5.60
CA PHE A 63 -19.53 11.69 -6.33
C PHE A 63 -18.29 12.36 -5.73
N ILE A 64 -18.37 13.65 -5.39
CA ILE A 64 -17.28 14.36 -4.70
C ILE A 64 -17.06 13.77 -3.30
N GLN A 65 -18.11 13.33 -2.59
CA GLN A 65 -17.97 12.65 -1.30
C GLN A 65 -17.40 11.25 -1.44
N GLU A 66 -17.75 10.49 -2.47
CA GLU A 66 -17.14 9.20 -2.79
C GLU A 66 -15.68 9.38 -3.20
N LEU A 67 -15.36 10.37 -4.04
CA LEU A 67 -13.99 10.73 -4.38
C LEU A 67 -13.21 11.18 -3.15
N LYS A 68 -13.79 12.01 -2.28
CA LYS A 68 -13.14 12.46 -1.03
C LYS A 68 -12.96 11.32 -0.04
N ALA A 69 -13.95 10.45 0.14
CA ALA A 69 -13.86 9.28 1.01
C ALA A 69 -12.85 8.26 0.47
N SER A 70 -12.77 8.12 -0.86
CA SER A 70 -11.72 7.37 -1.55
C SER A 70 -10.36 8.01 -1.26
N VAL A 71 -10.16 9.29 -1.57
CA VAL A 71 -8.87 9.99 -1.36
C VAL A 71 -8.42 10.04 0.12
N ILE A 72 -9.35 10.10 1.08
CA ILE A 72 -9.03 10.13 2.51
C ILE A 72 -8.64 8.74 3.03
N LEU A 73 -9.36 7.71 2.61
CA LEU A 73 -9.12 6.34 3.07
C LEU A 73 -8.08 5.61 2.23
N ILE A 74 -7.81 6.09 1.01
CA ILE A 74 -7.21 5.37 -0.10
C ILE A 74 -6.29 6.30 -0.92
N ASP A 75 -5.01 5.94 -1.02
CA ASP A 75 -4.03 6.47 -1.98
C ASP A 75 -4.58 6.33 -3.42
N GLU A 76 -4.07 7.09 -4.39
CA GLU A 76 -4.54 7.30 -5.79
C GLU A 76 -4.77 6.01 -6.61
N ARG A 77 -4.52 4.83 -6.04
CA ARG A 77 -4.67 3.50 -6.64
C ARG A 77 -5.78 2.61 -6.11
N GLY A 78 -6.50 2.96 -5.05
CA GLY A 78 -7.35 1.94 -4.40
C GLY A 78 -6.74 1.29 -3.15
N GLU A 79 -5.50 1.65 -2.79
CA GLU A 79 -4.82 1.14 -1.60
C GLU A 79 -4.99 2.07 -0.40
N PRO A 80 -5.32 1.57 0.79
CA PRO A 80 -5.56 2.44 1.90
C PRO A 80 -4.30 3.15 2.39
N ARG A 81 -4.43 4.38 2.93
CA ARG A 81 -3.36 4.99 3.78
C ARG A 81 -3.11 4.21 5.09
N LEU A 82 -3.60 2.98 5.19
CA LEU A 82 -3.58 2.15 6.38
C LEU A 82 -2.18 1.58 6.73
N ALA A 83 -1.14 1.87 5.94
CA ALA A 83 0.26 1.78 6.40
C ALA A 83 0.48 2.46 7.77
N ASP A 84 -0.23 3.56 8.02
CA ASP A 84 -0.20 4.26 9.31
C ASP A 84 -0.72 3.42 10.48
N PHE A 85 -1.62 2.45 10.23
CA PHE A 85 -2.25 1.67 11.30
C PHE A 85 -1.29 0.66 11.92
N GLY A 86 -0.37 0.07 11.16
CA GLY A 86 0.63 -0.83 11.73
C GLY A 86 1.61 -0.07 12.64
N GLN A 87 2.01 1.14 12.25
CA GLN A 87 2.86 2.01 13.08
C GLN A 87 2.08 2.52 14.29
N ALA A 88 0.83 2.93 14.13
CA ALA A 88 -0.04 3.31 15.23
C ALA A 88 -0.24 2.15 16.21
N LEU A 89 -0.47 0.93 15.70
CA LEU A 89 -0.61 -0.27 16.52
C LEU A 89 0.68 -0.62 17.26
N LEU A 90 1.84 -0.46 16.61
CA LEU A 90 3.15 -0.61 17.26
C LEU A 90 3.31 0.37 18.42
N ILE A 91 3.02 1.65 18.19
CA ILE A 91 3.17 2.70 19.19
C ILE A 91 2.16 2.54 20.32
N MET A 92 0.89 2.27 20.01
CA MET A 92 -0.14 1.98 21.01
C MET A 92 0.24 0.73 21.82
N GLY A 93 0.70 -0.34 21.18
CA GLY A 93 1.18 -1.54 21.85
C GLY A 93 2.37 -1.27 22.75
N ALA A 94 3.34 -0.46 22.31
CA ALA A 94 4.47 -0.02 23.12
C ALA A 94 4.00 0.75 24.37
N ILE A 95 3.09 1.71 24.20
CA ILE A 95 2.54 2.52 25.31
C ILE A 95 1.78 1.63 26.30
N LEU A 96 0.91 0.74 25.82
CA LEU A 96 0.14 -0.17 26.65
C LEU A 96 1.02 -1.19 27.39
N SER A 97 2.12 -1.63 26.77
CA SER A 97 3.08 -2.57 27.37
C SER A 97 4.11 -1.90 28.29
N ALA A 98 4.21 -0.57 28.29
CA ALA A 98 5.20 0.17 29.08
C ALA A 98 5.20 -0.14 30.60
N PRO A 99 4.05 -0.39 31.26
CA PRO A 99 4.03 -0.81 32.66
C PRO A 99 4.61 -2.22 32.90
N LEU A 100 4.55 -3.09 31.89
CA LEU A 100 5.00 -4.49 31.96
C LEU A 100 6.44 -4.66 31.48
N VAL A 101 6.87 -3.85 30.52
CA VAL A 101 8.16 -3.96 29.86
C VAL A 101 8.87 -2.60 29.91
N LYS A 102 9.85 -2.51 30.82
CA LYS A 102 10.65 -1.29 31.10
C LYS A 102 11.30 -0.70 29.85
N LEU A 103 11.58 -1.51 28.83
CA LEU A 103 12.16 -1.02 27.57
C LEU A 103 11.30 0.07 26.92
N PHE A 104 9.98 -0.13 26.86
CA PHE A 104 9.06 0.79 26.19
C PHE A 104 8.73 2.03 27.01
N SER A 105 8.98 2.02 28.33
CA SER A 105 8.85 3.22 29.17
C SER A 105 10.04 4.16 29.04
N VAL A 106 11.22 3.66 28.64
CA VAL A 106 12.42 4.47 28.45
C VAL A 106 12.43 5.14 27.07
N ARG A 107 12.13 4.37 26.02
CA ARG A 107 12.10 4.91 24.65
C ARG A 107 11.17 4.11 23.75
N LEU A 108 10.46 4.84 22.88
CA LEU A 108 9.54 4.26 21.91
C LEU A 108 10.30 3.52 20.79
N PRO A 109 9.70 2.49 20.17
CA PRO A 109 10.35 1.70 19.11
C PRO A 109 10.69 2.51 17.86
N LEU A 110 9.86 3.51 17.55
CA LEU A 110 10.05 4.44 16.44
C LEU A 110 9.94 5.88 16.95
N GLU A 111 10.74 6.76 16.37
CA GLU A 111 10.56 8.20 16.52
C GLU A 111 9.58 8.75 15.49
N PRO A 112 8.95 9.92 15.75
CA PRO A 112 8.07 10.57 14.78
C PRO A 112 8.72 10.80 13.42
N ILE A 113 10.03 11.09 13.39
CA ILE A 113 10.78 11.28 12.15
C ILE A 113 10.90 9.98 11.33
N HIS A 114 10.96 8.82 11.98
CA HIS A 114 10.98 7.52 11.31
C HIS A 114 9.62 7.24 10.66
N ILE A 115 8.53 7.50 11.38
CA ILE A 115 7.16 7.36 10.87
C ILE A 115 6.96 8.25 9.64
N LEU A 116 7.32 9.53 9.74
CA LEU A 116 7.24 10.47 8.62
C LEU A 116 8.04 10.00 7.41
N TRP A 117 9.24 9.45 7.64
CA TRP A 117 10.07 8.93 6.55
C TRP A 117 9.47 7.71 5.89
N VAL A 118 9.04 6.70 6.66
CA VAL A 118 8.43 5.48 6.11
C VAL A 118 7.28 5.89 5.21
N ASN A 119 6.38 6.74 5.72
CA ASN A 119 5.19 7.18 4.98
C ASN A 119 5.54 7.96 3.71
N LEU A 120 6.48 8.89 3.78
CA LEU A 120 6.95 9.63 2.61
C LEU A 120 7.60 8.71 1.58
N SER A 121 8.47 7.81 2.03
CA SER A 121 9.19 6.88 1.17
C SER A 121 8.25 5.88 0.49
N ASP A 122 7.22 5.42 1.20
CA ASP A 122 6.22 4.49 0.69
C ASP A 122 5.41 5.15 -0.43
N SER A 123 4.85 6.34 -0.18
CA SER A 123 4.09 7.06 -1.21
C SER A 123 4.95 7.40 -2.43
N VAL A 124 6.17 7.92 -2.24
CA VAL A 124 6.99 8.44 -3.34
C VAL A 124 7.71 7.33 -4.10
N PHE A 125 8.31 6.37 -3.39
CA PHE A 125 9.18 5.38 -4.01
C PHE A 125 8.52 4.02 -4.20
N LEU A 126 7.43 3.71 -3.50
CA LEU A 126 6.77 2.40 -3.62
C LEU A 126 5.43 2.54 -4.37
N THR A 127 4.53 3.45 -3.95
CA THR A 127 3.23 3.65 -4.59
C THR A 127 3.35 4.27 -5.99
N LEU A 128 4.09 5.38 -6.17
CA LEU A 128 4.19 6.03 -7.49
C LEU A 128 4.72 5.08 -8.56
N PRO A 129 5.78 4.28 -8.33
CA PRO A 129 6.21 3.31 -9.35
C PRO A 129 5.22 2.19 -9.59
N LEU A 130 4.45 1.81 -8.56
CA LEU A 130 3.33 0.89 -8.73
C LEU A 130 2.37 1.48 -9.76
N MET A 131 2.15 2.82 -9.82
CA MET A 131 1.34 3.53 -10.86
C MET A 131 1.63 3.11 -12.28
N MET A 132 2.86 2.72 -12.55
CA MET A 132 3.34 2.34 -13.87
C MET A 132 3.21 0.83 -14.16
N GLU A 133 2.69 0.03 -13.22
CA GLU A 133 2.40 -1.39 -13.42
C GLU A 133 1.34 -1.58 -14.52
N LEU A 134 1.57 -2.55 -15.41
CA LEU A 134 0.58 -2.88 -16.43
C LEU A 134 -0.69 -3.41 -15.79
N LYS A 135 -1.83 -2.85 -16.22
CA LYS A 135 -3.17 -3.36 -15.92
C LYS A 135 -3.26 -4.87 -16.24
N GLU A 136 -3.87 -5.65 -15.34
CA GLU A 136 -4.00 -7.11 -15.49
C GLU A 136 -4.67 -7.49 -16.82
N LYS A 137 -4.18 -8.58 -17.43
CA LYS A 137 -4.74 -9.10 -18.68
C LYS A 137 -6.16 -9.60 -18.43
N GLY A 138 -7.11 -9.18 -19.27
CA GLY A 138 -8.51 -9.59 -19.18
C GLY A 138 -9.39 -8.69 -18.30
N LEU A 139 -8.87 -7.58 -17.76
CA LEU A 139 -9.68 -6.62 -17.00
C LEU A 139 -10.90 -6.08 -17.77
N LEU A 140 -10.82 -5.99 -19.10
CA LEU A 140 -11.94 -5.57 -19.95
C LEU A 140 -12.96 -6.68 -20.22
N HIS A 141 -12.65 -7.93 -19.87
CA HIS A 141 -13.58 -9.07 -20.01
C HIS A 141 -14.33 -9.35 -18.70
N THR A 142 -13.91 -8.75 -17.59
CA THR A 142 -14.64 -8.77 -16.33
C THR A 142 -15.80 -7.77 -16.39
N PRO A 143 -17.02 -8.12 -15.94
CA PRO A 143 -18.13 -7.18 -15.91
C PRO A 143 -17.80 -5.96 -15.04
N PRO A 144 -18.38 -4.78 -15.35
CA PRO A 144 -18.22 -3.59 -14.52
C PRO A 144 -18.62 -3.88 -13.07
N ARG A 145 -17.83 -3.35 -12.14
CA ARG A 145 -18.05 -3.50 -10.70
C ARG A 145 -19.43 -2.96 -10.28
N ASP A 146 -20.11 -3.67 -9.40
CA ASP A 146 -21.44 -3.29 -8.91
C ASP A 146 -21.36 -1.92 -8.20
N PRO A 147 -22.19 -0.93 -8.57
CA PRO A 147 -22.22 0.38 -7.91
C PRO A 147 -22.46 0.31 -6.39
N ASP A 148 -23.18 -0.70 -5.91
CA ASP A 148 -23.48 -0.86 -4.49
C ASP A 148 -22.34 -1.55 -3.72
N GLU A 149 -21.31 -2.05 -4.43
CA GLU A 149 -20.15 -2.69 -3.81
C GLU A 149 -19.17 -1.65 -3.25
N LYS A 150 -19.11 -1.57 -1.92
CA LYS A 150 -18.18 -0.70 -1.18
C LYS A 150 -16.73 -0.90 -1.58
N ILE A 151 -15.99 0.20 -1.83
CA ILE A 151 -14.56 0.18 -2.14
C ILE A 151 -13.76 -0.48 -1.01
N ALA A 152 -14.05 -0.12 0.24
CA ALA A 152 -13.55 -0.78 1.42
C ALA A 152 -14.48 -1.94 1.84
N ASN A 153 -14.32 -3.09 1.18
CA ASN A 153 -15.05 -4.31 1.53
C ASN A 153 -14.42 -5.02 2.76
N ARG A 154 -15.08 -6.04 3.31
CA ARG A 154 -14.57 -6.78 4.48
C ARG A 154 -13.18 -7.37 4.24
N LEU A 155 -12.94 -7.88 3.04
CA LEU A 155 -11.67 -8.47 2.62
C LEU A 155 -10.52 -7.44 2.69
N PHE A 156 -10.78 -6.20 2.28
CA PHE A 156 -9.84 -5.10 2.40
C PHE A 156 -9.42 -4.87 3.86
N PHE A 157 -10.39 -4.74 4.78
CA PHE A 157 -10.10 -4.55 6.21
C PHE A 157 -9.37 -5.75 6.83
N GLU A 158 -9.68 -6.98 6.41
CA GLU A 158 -8.98 -8.19 6.87
C GLU A 158 -7.50 -8.18 6.48
N ARG A 159 -7.19 -7.87 5.20
CA ARG A 159 -5.80 -7.78 4.73
C ARG A 159 -5.02 -6.68 5.44
N VAL A 160 -5.65 -5.53 5.56
CA VAL A 160 -5.03 -4.37 6.20
C VAL A 160 -4.76 -4.62 7.68
N GLY A 161 -5.73 -5.20 8.40
CA GLY A 161 -5.55 -5.59 9.79
C GLY A 161 -4.43 -6.60 9.95
N LEU A 162 -4.35 -7.60 9.06
CA LEU A 162 -3.29 -8.60 9.05
C LEU A 162 -1.91 -7.97 8.87
N VAL A 163 -1.73 -7.12 7.86
CA VAL A 163 -0.44 -6.44 7.60
C VAL A 163 -0.07 -5.51 8.75
N SER A 164 -1.04 -4.78 9.31
CA SER A 164 -0.83 -3.89 10.46
C SER A 164 -0.32 -4.65 11.69
N VAL A 165 -0.91 -5.81 11.99
CA VAL A 165 -0.48 -6.68 13.09
C VAL A 165 0.92 -7.24 12.83
N MET A 166 1.20 -7.71 11.60
CA MET A 166 2.53 -8.19 11.25
C MET A 166 3.59 -7.10 11.37
N MET A 167 3.25 -5.85 11.01
CA MET A 167 4.15 -4.72 11.14
C MET A 167 4.42 -4.38 12.61
N ALA A 168 3.38 -4.32 13.43
CA ALA A 168 3.53 -4.11 14.86
C ALA A 168 4.37 -5.22 15.53
N LEU A 169 4.10 -6.48 15.19
CA LEU A 169 4.88 -7.62 15.72
C LEU A 169 6.34 -7.56 15.28
N THR A 170 6.61 -7.23 14.01
CA THR A 170 7.98 -7.16 13.47
C THR A 170 8.77 -6.04 14.14
N GLY A 171 8.17 -4.85 14.26
CA GLY A 171 8.77 -3.71 14.96
C GLY A 171 9.02 -4.00 16.43
N PHE A 172 8.01 -4.57 17.12
CA PHE A 172 8.10 -4.92 18.54
C PHE A 172 9.14 -6.01 18.79
N ALA A 173 9.13 -7.09 18.01
CA ALA A 173 10.08 -8.18 18.16
C ALA A 173 11.52 -7.74 17.89
N THR A 174 11.75 -6.96 16.81
CA THR A 174 13.09 -6.44 16.50
C THR A 174 13.58 -5.52 17.62
N TYR A 175 12.75 -4.56 18.04
CA TYR A 175 13.12 -3.61 19.08
C TYR A 175 13.34 -4.29 20.44
N TYR A 176 12.49 -5.24 20.82
CA TYR A 176 12.63 -5.99 22.07
C TYR A 176 13.88 -6.87 22.07
N TYR A 177 14.13 -7.59 20.98
CA TYR A 177 15.28 -8.48 20.86
C TYR A 177 16.60 -7.72 21.00
N PHE A 178 16.76 -6.62 20.26
CA PHE A 178 18.00 -5.83 20.29
C PHE A 178 18.06 -4.80 21.42
N GLY A 179 16.92 -4.35 21.94
CA GLY A 179 16.84 -3.33 22.98
C GLY A 179 16.85 -3.88 24.40
N SER A 180 16.42 -5.13 24.62
CA SER A 180 16.42 -5.76 25.96
C SER A 180 17.80 -5.80 26.64
N PRO A 181 18.95 -6.00 25.94
CA PRO A 181 20.26 -5.92 26.57
C PRO A 181 20.62 -4.51 27.06
N ALA A 182 20.03 -3.44 26.48
CA ALA A 182 20.31 -2.05 26.85
C ALA A 182 19.81 -1.68 28.26
N ILE A 183 18.86 -2.46 28.79
CA ILE A 183 18.19 -2.21 30.08
C ILE A 183 18.55 -3.25 31.15
N ALA A 184 19.36 -4.25 30.82
CA ALA A 184 19.75 -5.34 31.73
C ALA A 184 20.76 -4.90 32.81
N GLY A 185 21.46 -3.78 32.59
CA GLY A 185 22.41 -3.18 33.52
C GLY A 185 22.27 -1.66 33.55
N GLU A 186 23.39 -0.94 33.43
CA GLU A 186 23.36 0.51 33.21
C GLU A 186 22.70 0.82 31.86
N LEU A 187 21.86 1.86 31.84
CA LEU A 187 21.11 2.23 30.65
C LEU A 187 22.07 2.63 29.52
N ASN A 188 22.21 1.76 28.52
CA ASN A 188 23.03 2.06 27.35
C ASN A 188 22.19 2.78 26.28
N ALA A 189 22.22 4.12 26.33
CA ALA A 189 21.47 4.95 25.39
C ALA A 189 21.88 4.76 23.92
N HIS A 190 23.13 4.37 23.65
CA HIS A 190 23.60 4.13 22.29
C HIS A 190 23.00 2.84 21.72
N LEU A 191 23.02 1.76 22.49
CA LEU A 191 22.46 0.47 22.10
C LEU A 191 20.94 0.56 21.88
N LEU A 192 20.26 1.41 22.66
CA LEU A 192 18.83 1.68 22.46
C LEU A 192 18.56 2.38 21.12
N THR A 193 19.38 3.37 20.74
CA THR A 193 19.29 4.03 19.42
C THR A 193 19.58 3.04 18.28
N GLN A 194 20.52 2.12 18.46
CA GLN A 194 20.80 1.05 17.49
C GLN A 194 19.59 0.12 17.34
N ALA A 195 18.95 -0.28 18.44
CA ALA A 195 17.75 -1.13 18.42
C ALA A 195 16.56 -0.43 17.74
N GLN A 196 16.36 0.88 17.98
CA GLN A 196 15.35 1.67 17.26
C GLN A 196 15.65 1.71 15.76
N THR A 197 16.92 1.90 15.39
CA THR A 197 17.35 1.92 13.99
C THR A 197 17.11 0.57 13.32
N ALA A 198 17.38 -0.54 14.02
CA ALA A 198 17.09 -1.89 13.54
C ALA A 198 15.58 -2.10 13.34
N ALA A 199 14.74 -1.69 14.28
CA ALA A 199 13.28 -1.77 14.15
C ALA A 199 12.76 -0.93 12.97
N PHE A 200 13.27 0.28 12.81
CA PHE A 200 12.96 1.16 11.68
C PHE A 200 13.32 0.52 10.33
N VAL A 201 14.52 -0.06 10.20
CA VAL A 201 14.93 -0.77 8.98
C VAL A 201 14.08 -2.02 8.73
N SER A 202 13.79 -2.81 9.76
CA SER A 202 12.95 -4.01 9.64
C SER A 202 11.53 -3.67 9.13
N ILE A 203 10.95 -2.56 9.62
CA ILE A 203 9.64 -2.09 9.17
C ILE A 203 9.69 -1.64 7.72
N GLN A 204 10.72 -0.87 7.32
CA GLN A 204 10.90 -0.48 5.92
C GLN A 204 11.02 -1.70 5.00
N LEU A 205 11.73 -2.75 5.42
CA LEU A 205 11.84 -4.00 4.67
C LEU A 205 10.51 -4.73 4.57
N LEU A 206 9.69 -4.72 5.62
CA LEU A 206 8.35 -5.28 5.61
C LEU A 206 7.47 -4.59 4.57
N HIS A 207 7.54 -3.26 4.45
CA HIS A 207 6.83 -2.51 3.40
C HIS A 207 7.25 -2.96 2.00
N ILE A 208 8.55 -3.17 1.77
CA ILE A 208 9.06 -3.68 0.48
C ILE A 208 8.53 -5.10 0.21
N GLY A 209 8.47 -5.96 1.24
CA GLY A 209 7.89 -7.30 1.14
C GLY A 209 6.39 -7.27 0.84
N PHE A 210 5.66 -6.35 1.47
CA PHE A 210 4.24 -6.12 1.21
C PHE A 210 4.01 -5.60 -0.22
N LEU A 211 4.82 -4.64 -0.69
CA LEU A 211 4.76 -4.13 -2.06
C LEU A 211 4.84 -5.26 -3.09
N ALA A 212 5.74 -6.23 -2.88
CA ALA A 212 5.87 -7.37 -3.78
C ALA A 212 4.54 -8.14 -3.94
N THR A 213 3.75 -8.24 -2.86
CA THR A 213 2.41 -8.86 -2.87
C THR A 213 1.32 -7.97 -3.44
N ALA A 214 1.45 -6.65 -3.31
CA ALA A 214 0.50 -5.66 -3.82
C ALA A 214 0.54 -5.52 -5.35
N ARG A 215 1.58 -6.04 -6.03
CA ARG A 215 1.72 -6.01 -7.49
C ARG A 215 0.62 -6.75 -8.26
N SER A 216 -0.08 -7.69 -7.63
CA SER A 216 -1.28 -8.30 -8.18
C SER A 216 -2.28 -8.57 -7.08
N ILE A 217 -3.55 -8.33 -7.36
CA ILE A 217 -4.62 -8.51 -6.38
C ILE A 217 -4.96 -10.00 -6.23
N GLU A 218 -4.93 -10.74 -7.35
CA GLU A 218 -5.34 -12.15 -7.41
C GLU A 218 -4.17 -13.13 -7.54
N LYS A 219 -3.11 -12.76 -8.25
CA LYS A 219 -1.99 -13.67 -8.52
C LYS A 219 -1.00 -13.69 -7.36
N SER A 220 -0.40 -14.87 -7.22
CA SER A 220 0.73 -15.11 -6.31
C SER A 220 1.95 -14.31 -6.74
N VAL A 221 2.73 -13.83 -5.79
CA VAL A 221 4.02 -13.20 -6.10
C VAL A 221 4.97 -14.18 -6.79
N PHE A 222 4.88 -15.48 -6.46
CA PHE A 222 5.74 -16.51 -7.02
C PHE A 222 5.45 -16.83 -8.48
N THR A 223 4.28 -16.44 -9.00
CA THR A 223 3.93 -16.61 -10.43
C THR A 223 4.20 -15.34 -11.24
N LEU A 224 4.55 -14.24 -10.58
CA LEU A 224 4.88 -12.98 -11.23
C LEU A 224 6.39 -12.86 -11.43
N ASN A 225 6.79 -12.30 -12.56
CA ASN A 225 8.21 -12.00 -12.77
C ASN A 225 8.59 -10.77 -11.92
N PRO A 226 9.50 -10.90 -10.94
CA PRO A 226 9.90 -9.79 -10.08
C PRO A 226 10.51 -8.62 -10.88
N PHE A 227 11.07 -8.87 -12.05
CA PHE A 227 11.70 -7.87 -12.92
C PHE A 227 10.77 -7.28 -13.99
N SER A 228 9.47 -7.59 -14.00
CA SER A 228 8.57 -7.11 -15.07
C SER A 228 8.35 -5.60 -15.05
N ASN A 229 8.37 -4.96 -13.87
CA ASN A 229 8.21 -3.52 -13.71
C ASN A 229 9.52 -2.87 -13.23
N ARG A 230 10.26 -2.27 -14.17
CA ARG A 230 11.53 -1.57 -13.90
C ARG A 230 11.34 -0.37 -12.97
N TRP A 231 10.18 0.27 -12.99
CA TRP A 231 9.89 1.41 -12.11
C TRP A 231 9.80 0.96 -10.66
N VAL A 232 9.08 -0.12 -10.37
CA VAL A 232 9.00 -0.68 -9.02
C VAL A 232 10.37 -1.12 -8.52
N LEU A 233 11.20 -1.73 -9.38
CA LEU A 233 12.56 -2.09 -9.01
C LEU A 233 13.43 -0.87 -8.70
N LEU A 234 13.31 0.20 -9.49
CA LEU A 234 14.00 1.47 -9.25
C LEU A 234 13.52 2.11 -7.95
N GLY A 235 12.22 2.09 -7.68
CA GLY A 235 11.62 2.56 -6.44
C GLY A 235 12.16 1.84 -5.21
N VAL A 236 12.14 0.51 -5.22
CA VAL A 236 12.73 -0.32 -4.17
C VAL A 236 14.22 -0.04 -4.00
N GLY A 237 14.97 0.06 -5.10
CA GLY A 237 16.39 0.36 -5.08
C GLY A 237 16.71 1.72 -4.45
N LEU A 238 15.93 2.75 -4.79
CA LEU A 238 16.05 4.09 -4.19
C LEU A 238 15.71 4.07 -2.70
N THR A 239 14.62 3.41 -2.30
CA THR A 239 14.24 3.26 -0.90
C THR A 239 15.34 2.61 -0.09
N VAL A 240 15.90 1.50 -0.58
CA VAL A 240 17.01 0.80 0.08
C VAL A 240 18.24 1.71 0.14
N ALA A 241 18.62 2.37 -0.95
CA ALA A 241 19.78 3.26 -0.99
C ALA A 241 19.64 4.42 0.01
N CYS A 242 18.49 5.08 0.04
CA CYS A 242 18.20 6.15 1.00
C CYS A 242 18.20 5.61 2.44
N GLN A 243 17.67 4.41 2.67
CA GLN A 243 17.71 3.78 4.00
C GLN A 243 19.15 3.56 4.47
N PHE A 244 20.03 3.06 3.61
CA PHE A 244 21.46 2.92 3.92
C PHE A 244 22.11 4.28 4.20
N MET A 245 21.77 5.33 3.45
CA MET A 245 22.26 6.69 3.73
C MET A 245 21.83 7.17 5.11
N ILE A 246 20.57 6.96 5.51
CA ILE A 246 20.05 7.36 6.83
C ILE A 246 20.77 6.61 7.97
N VAL A 247 21.14 5.34 7.75
CA VAL A 247 21.80 4.52 8.77
C VAL A 247 23.29 4.80 8.89
N TYR A 248 23.99 5.16 7.82
CA TYR A 248 25.46 5.23 7.80
C TYR A 248 26.04 6.65 7.62
N VAL A 249 25.28 7.63 7.13
CA VAL A 249 25.77 8.99 6.93
C VAL A 249 25.63 9.80 8.22
N PRO A 250 26.72 10.33 8.83
CA PRO A 250 26.66 10.99 10.14
C PRO A 250 25.73 12.21 10.21
N PHE A 251 25.59 12.96 9.11
CA PHE A 251 24.66 14.07 9.03
C PHE A 251 23.19 13.61 9.14
N LEU A 252 22.85 12.55 8.40
CA LEU A 252 21.49 11.99 8.42
C LEU A 252 21.22 11.26 9.74
N GLN A 253 22.21 10.59 10.33
CA GLN A 253 22.09 9.98 11.65
C GLN A 253 21.67 10.98 12.72
N LYS A 254 22.20 12.21 12.70
CA LYS A 254 21.80 13.27 13.63
C LYS A 254 20.37 13.74 13.38
N LEU A 255 19.97 13.88 12.12
CA LEU A 255 18.63 14.33 11.74
C LEU A 255 17.54 13.31 12.08
N PHE A 256 17.80 12.04 11.77
CA PHE A 256 16.87 10.92 12.00
C PHE A 256 17.05 10.25 13.36
N ARG A 257 18.01 10.71 14.17
CA ARG A 257 18.39 10.08 15.45
C ARG A 257 18.62 8.57 15.32
N THR A 258 19.32 8.17 14.26
CA THR A 258 19.69 6.78 14.00
C THR A 258 21.13 6.52 14.41
N ALA A 259 21.47 5.25 14.62
CA ALA A 259 22.82 4.79 14.88
C ALA A 259 23.12 3.55 14.04
N ALA A 260 24.31 3.52 13.44
CA ALA A 260 24.80 2.33 12.76
C ALA A 260 24.90 1.18 13.78
N PHE A 261 24.37 0.02 13.40
CA PHE A 261 24.40 -1.19 14.20
C PHE A 261 25.37 -2.23 13.62
N PRO A 262 25.83 -3.22 14.43
CA PRO A 262 26.77 -4.25 13.97
C PRO A 262 26.27 -5.05 12.77
N LEU A 263 27.17 -5.48 11.89
CA LEU A 263 26.76 -6.24 10.71
C LEU A 263 26.06 -7.57 11.04
N GLU A 264 26.34 -8.13 12.22
CA GLU A 264 25.75 -9.35 12.75
C GLU A 264 24.22 -9.27 12.93
N TRP A 265 23.67 -8.05 13.02
CA TRP A 265 22.23 -7.85 13.20
C TRP A 265 21.48 -7.92 11.85
N TRP A 266 22.17 -7.69 10.72
CA TRP A 266 21.56 -7.65 9.40
C TRP A 266 20.79 -8.90 9.02
N PRO A 267 21.24 -10.14 9.29
CA PRO A 267 20.45 -11.34 8.98
C PRO A 267 19.07 -11.32 9.64
N ILE A 268 18.98 -10.85 10.89
CA ILE A 268 17.72 -10.77 11.64
C ILE A 268 16.87 -9.60 11.15
N VAL A 269 17.49 -8.44 10.93
CA VAL A 269 16.79 -7.26 10.38
C VAL A 269 16.25 -7.53 8.97
N ALA A 270 17.03 -8.23 8.13
CA ALA A 270 16.64 -8.65 6.80
C ALA A 270 15.44 -9.59 6.81
N MET A 271 15.28 -10.41 7.86
CA MET A 271 14.08 -11.24 8.02
C MET A 271 12.80 -10.43 8.15
N GLY A 272 12.87 -9.14 8.52
CA GLY A 272 11.73 -8.21 8.54
C GLY A 272 11.00 -8.07 7.18
N PHE A 273 11.65 -8.44 6.07
CA PHE A 273 11.02 -8.49 4.75
C PHE A 273 9.89 -9.53 4.63
N PHE A 274 10.03 -10.68 5.31
CA PHE A 274 9.17 -11.84 5.08
C PHE A 274 7.77 -11.77 5.70
N PRO A 275 7.54 -11.23 6.92
CA PRO A 275 6.23 -11.24 7.57
C PRO A 275 5.10 -10.66 6.72
N GLY A 276 5.34 -9.50 6.08
CA GLY A 276 4.35 -8.88 5.19
C GLY A 276 4.05 -9.74 3.95
N LEU A 277 5.10 -10.28 3.33
CA LEU A 277 4.99 -11.12 2.14
C LEU A 277 4.23 -12.43 2.44
N ILE A 278 4.67 -13.15 3.48
CA ILE A 278 4.11 -14.45 3.86
C ILE A 278 2.66 -14.30 4.28
N ALA A 279 2.33 -13.28 5.09
CA ALA A 279 0.96 -13.10 5.58
C ALA A 279 -0.04 -12.90 4.45
N VAL A 280 0.28 -12.04 3.47
CA VAL A 280 -0.61 -11.80 2.32
C VAL A 280 -0.64 -13.00 1.38
N GLU A 281 0.47 -13.69 1.17
CA GLU A 281 0.51 -14.85 0.27
C GLU A 281 -0.27 -16.05 0.84
N ILE A 282 -0.19 -16.29 2.16
CA ILE A 282 -1.03 -17.28 2.85
C ILE A 282 -2.51 -16.92 2.70
N GLU A 283 -2.85 -15.64 2.88
CA GLU A 283 -4.23 -15.16 2.72
C GLU A 283 -4.76 -15.42 1.30
N LYS A 284 -3.96 -15.10 0.27
CA LYS A 284 -4.29 -15.39 -1.14
C LYS A 284 -4.42 -16.88 -1.41
N TRP A 285 -3.60 -17.71 -0.78
CA TRP A 285 -3.63 -19.16 -0.95
C TRP A 285 -4.88 -19.79 -0.32
N ILE A 286 -5.24 -19.38 0.91
CA ILE A 286 -6.46 -19.84 1.59
C ILE A 286 -7.69 -19.47 0.77
N ARG A 287 -7.74 -18.26 0.17
CA ARG A 287 -8.86 -17.84 -0.66
C ARG A 287 -9.00 -18.63 -1.94
N ARG A 288 -7.89 -18.89 -2.66
CA ARG A 288 -7.90 -19.74 -3.86
C ARG A 288 -8.51 -21.10 -3.56
N ARG A 289 -8.14 -21.73 -2.44
CA ARG A 289 -8.71 -23.01 -1.99
C ARG A 289 -10.17 -22.98 -1.55
N ARG A 290 -10.73 -21.83 -1.21
CA ARG A 290 -12.15 -21.69 -0.86
C ARG A 290 -13.04 -21.36 -2.06
N ALA A 291 -12.44 -20.90 -3.16
CA ALA A 291 -13.13 -20.58 -4.41
C ALA A 291 -13.17 -21.77 -5.38
N GLU A 292 -12.30 -22.75 -5.17
CA GLU A 292 -12.34 -24.11 -5.74
C GLU A 292 -13.32 -25.01 -4.97
#